data_AF-A0A1I3HBQ4-F1
#
_entry.id   AF-A0A1I3HBQ4-F1
#
_cell.length_a   1.000
_cell.length_b   1.000
_cell.length_c   1.000
_cell.angle_alpha   90.00
_cell.angle_beta   90.00
_cell.angle_gamma   90.00
#
_symmetry.space_group_name_H-M   'P 1'
#
loop_
_entity.id
_entity.type
_entity.pdbx_description
1 polymer ?
#
loop_
_entity_poly.entity_id
_entity_poly.type
_entity_poly.pdbx_seq_one_letter_code
_entity_poly.pdbx_strand_id
1 'polypeptide(L)'
;MRRTLGPLLLLPLLLAGCGEEGTGSATDDATSTPSASSAPTTPAPTDGGADDGTDDGATVLGLVHETNAGGTVSDTLTPIDGDGLLDFLTQLDSSSLSEQVMTIAEDNPPADGHRLMAAVVALGCDVPPGVTVTGAPDDSGTWTVTPDKVTAPLQECLAPVTTIAVVDVPSQG
;
A
#
# COMPACT_ATOMS: atom_id res chain seq x y z
N MET A 1 -2.50 -40.48 -26.53
CA MET A 1 -3.25 -39.39 -27.19
C MET A 1 -2.27 -38.27 -27.51
N ARG A 2 -2.15 -37.88 -28.78
CA ARG A 2 -1.22 -36.83 -29.26
C ARG A 2 -2.00 -35.51 -29.37
N ARG A 3 -1.47 -34.40 -28.86
CA ARG A 3 -1.88 -33.00 -29.15
C ARG A 3 -0.82 -32.04 -28.54
N THR A 4 0.19 -31.65 -29.31
CA THR A 4 0.32 -30.41 -30.14
C THR A 4 0.96 -29.25 -29.37
N LEU A 5 2.30 -29.21 -29.44
CA LEU A 5 3.16 -28.07 -29.08
C LEU A 5 2.89 -26.91 -30.06
N GLY A 6 2.43 -25.78 -29.54
CA GLY A 6 2.23 -24.54 -30.28
C GLY A 6 3.55 -23.76 -30.45
N PRO A 7 3.78 -23.11 -31.61
CA PRO A 7 5.08 -22.57 -31.98
C PRO A 7 5.41 -21.26 -31.24
N LEU A 8 6.66 -21.20 -30.79
CA LEU A 8 7.40 -19.99 -30.44
C LEU A 8 7.29 -18.95 -31.57
N LEU A 9 6.62 -17.83 -31.30
CA LEU A 9 6.63 -16.68 -32.18
C LEU A 9 7.69 -15.69 -31.67
N LEU A 10 8.86 -15.76 -32.29
CA LEU A 10 9.95 -14.79 -32.17
C LEU A 10 9.54 -13.49 -32.89
N LEU A 11 9.50 -12.37 -32.17
CA LEU A 11 9.46 -11.02 -32.74
C LEU A 11 10.78 -10.29 -32.41
N PRO A 12 11.72 -10.18 -33.36
CA PRO A 12 12.74 -9.15 -33.34
C PRO A 12 12.36 -8.04 -34.34
N LEU A 13 12.52 -6.77 -33.96
CA LEU A 13 12.88 -5.60 -34.80
C LEU A 13 12.71 -4.35 -33.91
N LEU A 14 13.80 -3.75 -33.43
CA LEU A 14 14.51 -2.62 -34.06
C LEU A 14 13.67 -1.36 -34.17
N LEU A 15 13.98 -0.33 -33.36
CA LEU A 15 14.18 1.04 -33.81
C LEU A 15 14.86 1.88 -32.72
N ALA A 16 16.10 2.25 -33.00
CA ALA A 16 16.81 3.34 -32.38
C ALA A 16 16.09 4.66 -32.70
N GLY A 17 15.85 5.47 -31.67
CA GLY A 17 15.31 6.83 -31.77
C GLY A 17 16.07 7.74 -30.84
N CYS A 18 17.25 8.16 -31.29
CA CYS A 18 18.02 9.29 -30.77
C CYS A 18 17.42 10.58 -31.35
N GLY A 19 17.20 11.60 -30.54
CA GLY A 19 16.79 12.94 -30.97
C GLY A 19 16.74 13.87 -29.75
N GLU A 20 17.85 14.49 -29.38
CA GLU A 20 18.38 15.79 -29.85
C GLU A 20 17.86 16.97 -29.00
N GLU A 21 18.66 17.26 -27.97
CA GLU A 21 19.06 18.57 -27.45
C GLU A 21 18.25 19.80 -27.89
N GLY A 22 17.32 20.23 -27.04
CA GLY A 22 16.74 21.57 -27.06
C GLY A 22 17.30 22.45 -25.94
N THR A 23 18.42 23.13 -26.19
CA THR A 23 18.95 24.19 -25.31
C THR A 23 18.16 25.48 -25.52
N GLY A 24 16.99 25.56 -24.90
CA GLY A 24 16.21 26.79 -24.77
C GLY A 24 16.44 27.44 -23.41
N SER A 25 17.51 28.24 -23.28
CA SER A 25 17.62 29.19 -22.16
C SER A 25 16.70 30.38 -22.43
N ALA A 26 15.51 30.36 -21.84
CA ALA A 26 14.72 31.56 -21.61
C ALA A 26 14.99 32.04 -20.18
N THR A 27 15.80 33.09 -20.06
CA THR A 27 15.96 33.85 -18.82
C THR A 27 14.78 34.80 -18.69
N ASP A 28 13.79 34.42 -17.88
CA ASP A 28 12.77 35.35 -17.39
C ASP A 28 13.09 35.71 -15.94
N ASP A 29 13.60 36.92 -15.79
CA ASP A 29 13.87 37.60 -14.53
C ASP A 29 12.53 38.08 -13.94
N ALA A 30 11.85 37.17 -13.23
CA ALA A 30 10.65 37.50 -12.46
C ALA A 30 10.99 37.49 -10.97
N THR A 31 11.32 38.69 -10.47
CA THR A 31 11.31 39.03 -9.05
C THR A 31 10.03 38.50 -8.40
N SER A 32 10.15 37.39 -7.67
CA SER A 32 9.06 36.80 -6.90
C SER A 32 9.28 37.11 -5.42
N THR A 33 8.40 37.96 -4.91
CA THR A 33 8.21 38.25 -3.49
C THR A 33 8.12 36.95 -2.69
N PRO A 34 8.83 36.80 -1.54
CA PRO A 34 8.69 35.61 -0.72
C PRO A 34 7.28 35.58 -0.09
N SER A 35 6.39 34.77 -0.65
CA SER A 35 5.10 34.45 -0.05
C SER A 35 5.25 33.28 0.90
N ALA A 36 4.94 33.58 2.17
CA ALA A 36 4.48 32.70 3.24
C ALA A 36 4.97 31.23 3.24
N SER A 37 5.93 31.00 4.13
CA SER A 37 6.17 29.70 4.79
C SER A 37 4.85 29.11 5.27
N SER A 38 4.36 28.08 4.57
CA SER A 38 3.30 27.21 5.07
C SER A 38 3.99 26.13 5.88
N ALA A 39 3.78 26.16 7.19
CA ALA A 39 4.30 25.16 8.11
C ALA A 39 3.84 23.75 7.67
N PRO A 40 4.68 22.71 7.80
CA PRO A 40 4.21 21.34 7.69
C PRO A 40 3.14 21.15 8.76
N THR A 41 1.91 20.86 8.32
CA THR A 41 0.89 20.39 9.25
C THR A 41 1.23 18.92 9.50
N THR A 42 1.99 18.67 10.57
CA THR A 42 2.14 17.33 11.12
C THR A 42 0.74 16.78 11.33
N PRO A 43 0.34 15.68 10.68
CA PRO A 43 -0.89 15.01 11.06
C PRO A 43 -0.73 14.60 12.52
N ALA A 44 -1.60 15.13 13.38
CA ALA A 44 -1.71 14.61 14.73
C ALA A 44 -2.08 13.12 14.62
N PRO A 45 -1.47 12.22 15.40
CA PRO A 45 -1.97 10.87 15.51
C PRO A 45 -3.43 11.00 15.96
N THR A 46 -4.34 10.60 15.07
CA THR A 46 -5.73 10.46 15.46
C THR A 46 -5.72 9.21 16.33
N ASP A 47 -5.87 9.40 17.65
CA ASP A 47 -6.32 8.38 18.59
C ASP A 47 -7.76 7.98 18.17
N GLY A 48 -7.86 7.33 17.02
CA GLY A 48 -9.00 6.54 16.64
C GLY A 48 -8.90 5.27 17.45
N GLY A 49 -9.47 5.30 18.66
CA GLY A 49 -9.87 4.09 19.34
C GLY A 49 -10.88 3.38 18.45
N ALA A 50 -10.37 2.58 17.53
CA ALA A 50 -11.12 1.53 16.89
C ALA A 50 -11.52 0.59 18.02
N ASP A 51 -12.82 0.50 18.26
CA ASP A 51 -13.41 -0.64 18.95
C ASP A 51 -13.10 -1.82 18.00
N ASP A 52 -11.94 -2.45 18.23
CA ASP A 52 -11.30 -3.39 17.32
C ASP A 52 -12.21 -4.61 17.15
N GLY A 53 -12.91 -4.64 16.02
CA GLY A 53 -13.63 -5.81 15.52
C GLY A 53 -12.65 -6.91 15.13
N THR A 54 -11.89 -7.40 16.09
CA THR A 54 -10.87 -8.42 15.90
C THR A 54 -11.23 -9.65 16.71
N ASP A 55 -11.90 -10.60 16.05
CA ASP A 55 -12.52 -11.74 16.73
C ASP A 55 -11.55 -12.87 17.10
N ASP A 56 -10.29 -12.85 16.64
CA ASP A 56 -9.40 -14.03 16.76
C ASP A 56 -7.98 -13.71 17.25
N GLY A 57 -7.80 -12.62 18.01
CA GLY A 57 -6.50 -12.24 18.59
C GLY A 57 -5.53 -11.55 17.64
N ALA A 58 -5.98 -11.17 16.45
CA ALA A 58 -5.27 -10.22 15.60
C ALA A 58 -5.33 -8.80 16.20
N THR A 59 -4.52 -7.88 15.68
CA THR A 59 -4.51 -6.47 16.08
C THR A 59 -4.14 -5.62 14.86
N VAL A 60 -4.96 -4.63 14.53
CA VAL A 60 -4.64 -3.69 13.45
C VAL A 60 -3.64 -2.66 13.98
N LEU A 61 -2.41 -2.71 13.48
CA LEU A 61 -1.34 -1.81 13.91
C LEU A 61 -1.41 -0.44 13.24
N GLY A 62 -1.94 -0.40 12.02
CA GLY A 62 -2.16 0.86 11.33
C GLY A 62 -2.80 0.73 9.97
N LEU A 63 -3.37 1.84 9.52
CA LEU A 63 -3.98 2.01 8.22
C LEU A 63 -3.34 3.21 7.52
N VAL A 64 -2.35 2.96 6.67
CA VAL A 64 -1.61 4.00 5.96
C VAL A 64 -2.15 4.15 4.55
N HIS A 65 -2.09 5.37 4.03
CA HIS A 65 -2.64 5.66 2.72
C HIS A 65 -1.93 6.81 2.03
N GLU A 66 -1.91 6.75 0.70
CA GLU A 66 -1.35 7.81 -0.13
C GLU A 66 -2.02 7.81 -1.52
N THR A 67 -2.15 9.00 -2.09
CA THR A 67 -2.67 9.19 -3.44
C THR A 67 -1.65 8.70 -4.48
N ASN A 68 -2.11 7.90 -5.45
CA ASN A 68 -1.35 7.42 -6.60
C ASN A 68 -0.12 6.57 -6.21
N ALA A 69 -0.25 5.76 -5.16
CA ALA A 69 0.83 4.90 -4.69
C ALA A 69 0.83 3.48 -5.28
N GLY A 70 -0.12 3.16 -6.17
CA GLY A 70 -0.16 1.87 -6.87
C GLY A 70 -0.62 0.70 -5.99
N GLY A 71 -0.08 -0.49 -6.24
CA GLY A 71 -0.41 -1.73 -5.52
C GLY A 71 -1.58 -2.53 -6.09
N THR A 72 -1.71 -3.78 -5.63
CA THR A 72 -2.81 -4.68 -6.02
C THR A 72 -3.69 -4.97 -4.82
N VAL A 73 -4.98 -4.61 -4.91
CA VAL A 73 -5.93 -4.89 -3.83
C VAL A 73 -6.04 -6.39 -3.59
N SER A 74 -5.92 -6.78 -2.32
CA SER A 74 -6.05 -8.16 -1.86
C SER A 74 -6.85 -8.20 -0.56
N ASP A 75 -7.82 -9.11 -0.49
CA ASP A 75 -8.51 -9.45 0.76
C ASP A 75 -7.68 -10.40 1.63
N THR A 76 -6.60 -10.95 1.09
CA THR A 76 -5.69 -11.88 1.77
C THR A 76 -4.47 -11.13 2.28
N LEU A 77 -4.20 -11.28 3.58
CA LEU A 77 -3.02 -10.70 4.25
C LEU A 77 -1.74 -11.44 3.81
N THR A 78 -0.72 -10.67 3.47
CA THR A 78 0.61 -11.16 3.06
C THR A 78 1.59 -11.01 4.22
N PRO A 79 2.39 -12.03 4.55
CA PRO A 79 3.42 -11.87 5.56
C PRO A 79 4.46 -10.83 5.17
N ILE A 80 4.81 -9.98 6.12
CA ILE A 80 5.83 -8.93 5.94
C ILE A 80 6.99 -9.06 6.93
N ASP A 81 7.22 -10.26 7.45
CA ASP A 81 8.42 -10.57 8.22
C ASP A 81 9.66 -10.74 7.31
N GLY A 82 10.81 -10.21 7.78
CA GLY A 82 12.09 -10.34 7.08
C GLY A 82 12.05 -9.80 5.64
N ASP A 83 12.42 -10.66 4.67
CA ASP A 83 12.44 -10.31 3.25
C ASP A 83 11.03 -10.07 2.68
N GLY A 84 9.97 -10.61 3.33
CA GLY A 84 8.59 -10.44 2.90
C GLY A 84 8.13 -8.98 2.89
N LEU A 85 8.70 -8.14 3.76
CA LEU A 85 8.45 -6.70 3.74
C LEU A 85 8.92 -6.07 2.43
N LEU A 86 10.17 -6.34 2.02
CA LEU A 86 10.73 -5.76 0.80
C LEU A 86 9.97 -6.24 -0.44
N ASP A 87 9.63 -7.53 -0.48
CA ASP A 87 8.81 -8.12 -1.55
C ASP A 87 7.44 -7.44 -1.63
N PHE A 88 6.76 -7.28 -0.48
CA PHE A 88 5.48 -6.58 -0.42
C PHE A 88 5.58 -5.14 -0.93
N LEU A 89 6.63 -4.41 -0.58
CA LEU A 89 6.83 -3.01 -0.99
C LEU A 89 7.11 -2.84 -2.49
N THR A 90 7.60 -3.87 -3.18
CA THR A 90 7.87 -3.78 -4.64
C THR A 90 6.62 -3.51 -5.49
N GLN A 91 5.42 -3.73 -4.95
CA GLN A 91 4.17 -3.45 -5.65
C GLN A 91 3.76 -1.96 -5.60
N LEU A 92 4.41 -1.16 -4.76
CA LEU A 92 4.08 0.24 -4.54
C LEU A 92 4.94 1.14 -5.43
N ASP A 93 4.32 2.19 -5.95
CA ASP A 93 4.99 3.24 -6.72
C ASP A 93 5.46 4.41 -5.84
N SER A 94 5.12 4.41 -4.55
CA SER A 94 5.44 5.49 -3.59
C SER A 94 6.47 5.07 -2.55
N SER A 95 7.56 5.84 -2.46
CA SER A 95 8.57 5.68 -1.41
C SER A 95 8.07 6.13 -0.04
N SER A 96 7.25 7.19 0.04
CA SER A 96 6.73 7.69 1.32
C SER A 96 5.68 6.77 1.92
N LEU A 97 4.84 6.13 1.10
CA LEU A 97 3.93 5.09 1.60
C LEU A 97 4.72 3.85 2.05
N SER A 98 5.77 3.49 1.30
CA SER A 98 6.66 2.38 1.69
C SER A 98 7.35 2.63 3.03
N GLU A 99 7.86 3.85 3.24
CA GLU A 99 8.46 4.27 4.52
C GLU A 99 7.47 4.18 5.68
N GLN A 100 6.22 4.59 5.50
CA GLN A 100 5.20 4.49 6.54
C GLN A 100 4.92 3.03 6.94
N VAL A 101 4.85 2.10 5.98
CA VAL A 101 4.69 0.66 6.28
C VAL A 101 5.90 0.12 7.04
N MET A 102 7.12 0.48 6.62
CA MET A 102 8.35 0.09 7.31
C MET A 102 8.37 0.62 8.76
N THR A 103 8.05 1.89 8.96
CA THR A 103 7.99 2.49 10.30
C THR A 103 6.99 1.77 11.20
N ILE A 104 5.78 1.45 10.71
CA ILE A 104 4.82 0.70 11.52
C ILE A 104 5.37 -0.68 11.90
N ALA A 105 5.99 -1.39 10.95
CA ALA A 105 6.55 -2.71 11.23
C ALA A 105 7.72 -2.67 12.22
N GLU A 106 8.56 -1.64 12.16
CA GLU A 106 9.69 -1.43 13.07
C GLU A 106 9.26 -1.02 14.49
N ASP A 107 8.28 -0.12 14.59
CA ASP A 107 7.78 0.39 15.87
C ASP A 107 6.88 -0.62 16.61
N ASN A 108 6.37 -1.63 15.90
CA ASN A 108 5.48 -2.66 16.43
C ASN A 108 6.03 -4.08 16.17
N PRO A 109 7.13 -4.47 16.84
CA PRO A 109 7.62 -5.84 16.73
C PRO A 109 6.53 -6.82 17.20
N PRO A 110 6.31 -7.94 16.48
CA PRO A 110 5.25 -8.89 16.83
C PRO A 110 5.53 -9.55 18.19
N ALA A 111 4.46 -9.83 18.93
CA ALA A 111 4.56 -10.56 20.19
C ALA A 111 5.05 -12.01 19.97
N ASP A 112 5.47 -12.68 21.05
CA ASP A 112 5.82 -14.11 20.98
C ASP A 112 4.63 -14.92 20.44
N GLY A 113 4.87 -15.71 19.39
CA GLY A 113 3.83 -16.49 18.74
C GLY A 113 2.94 -15.69 17.78
N HIS A 114 3.31 -14.46 17.43
CA HIS A 114 2.64 -13.63 16.45
C HIS A 114 3.54 -13.33 15.23
N ARG A 115 2.95 -12.76 14.17
CA ARG A 115 3.67 -12.26 13.00
C ARG A 115 2.97 -11.05 12.39
N LEU A 116 3.76 -10.22 11.73
CA LEU A 116 3.26 -9.07 10.97
C LEU A 116 2.81 -9.49 9.57
N MET A 117 1.65 -8.96 9.18
CA MET A 117 1.06 -9.14 7.86
C MET A 117 0.56 -7.79 7.31
N ALA A 118 0.48 -7.66 6.00
CA ALA A 118 -0.10 -6.48 5.36
C ALA A 118 -0.89 -6.82 4.10
N ALA A 119 -1.80 -5.94 3.72
CA ALA A 119 -2.49 -5.97 2.43
C ALA A 119 -2.83 -4.57 1.95
N VAL A 120 -2.82 -4.37 0.64
CA VAL A 120 -3.50 -3.23 0.03
C VAL A 120 -5.00 -3.52 0.10
N VAL A 121 -5.70 -2.87 1.03
CA VAL A 121 -7.11 -3.16 1.34
C VAL A 121 -8.07 -2.34 0.48
N ALA A 122 -7.61 -1.21 -0.05
CA ALA A 122 -8.42 -0.39 -0.93
C ALA A 122 -7.56 0.37 -1.95
N LEU A 123 -8.14 0.56 -3.14
CA LEU A 123 -7.67 1.48 -4.16
C LEU A 123 -8.91 2.22 -4.68
N GLY A 124 -9.09 3.46 -4.27
CA GLY A 124 -10.33 4.20 -4.51
C GLY A 124 -10.24 5.67 -4.14
N CYS A 125 -11.37 6.38 -4.08
CA CYS A 125 -11.38 7.83 -3.87
C CYS A 125 -11.40 8.23 -2.39
N ASP A 126 -11.71 7.26 -1.54
CA ASP A 126 -11.90 7.44 -0.12
C ASP A 126 -10.99 6.48 0.63
N VAL A 127 -10.58 6.90 1.82
CA VAL A 127 -9.87 6.06 2.78
C VAL A 127 -10.91 5.35 3.64
N PRO A 128 -10.90 4.01 3.72
CA PRO A 128 -11.69 3.27 4.69
C PRO A 128 -11.45 3.80 6.12
N PRO A 129 -12.48 3.94 6.97
CA PRO A 129 -12.30 4.42 8.35
C PRO A 129 -11.63 3.39 9.27
N GLY A 130 -11.51 2.14 8.82
CA GLY A 130 -10.98 1.01 9.56
C GLY A 130 -10.95 -0.23 8.69
N VAL A 131 -10.57 -1.36 9.28
CA VAL A 131 -10.64 -2.68 8.66
C VAL A 131 -11.11 -3.70 9.70
N THR A 132 -11.84 -4.70 9.25
CA THR A 132 -12.16 -5.90 10.02
C THR A 132 -11.22 -7.02 9.58
N VAL A 133 -10.53 -7.65 10.52
CA VAL A 133 -9.66 -8.79 10.25
C VAL A 133 -10.40 -10.07 10.64
N THR A 134 -10.55 -10.96 9.67
CA THR A 134 -11.20 -12.26 9.86
C THR A 134 -10.29 -13.36 9.37
N GLY A 135 -10.37 -14.51 9.99
CA GLY A 135 -9.47 -15.61 9.66
C GLY A 135 -8.96 -16.18 10.95
N ALA A 136 -8.68 -17.47 10.91
CA ALA A 136 -8.61 -18.23 12.12
C ALA A 136 -7.72 -19.45 11.92
N PRO A 137 -7.40 -20.15 13.03
CA PRO A 137 -6.50 -21.29 13.07
C PRO A 137 -7.20 -22.55 12.52
N ASP A 138 -7.47 -22.54 11.22
CA ASP A 138 -7.78 -23.72 10.40
C ASP A 138 -6.60 -24.04 9.46
N ASP A 139 -6.53 -25.29 8.96
CA ASP A 139 -5.39 -25.86 8.21
C ASP A 139 -4.93 -25.04 6.98
N SER A 140 -5.69 -24.00 6.60
CA SER A 140 -5.35 -23.06 5.53
C SER A 140 -4.30 -22.02 5.93
N GLY A 141 -4.23 -21.66 7.22
CA GLY A 141 -3.33 -20.61 7.74
C GLY A 141 -3.49 -19.24 7.06
N THR A 142 -4.65 -18.96 6.46
CA THR A 142 -4.89 -17.75 5.66
C THR A 142 -5.68 -16.72 6.45
N TRP A 143 -5.12 -15.53 6.62
CA TRP A 143 -5.78 -14.39 7.23
C TRP A 143 -6.38 -13.48 6.15
N THR A 144 -7.58 -12.98 6.39
CA THR A 144 -8.28 -12.05 5.48
C THR A 144 -8.55 -10.71 6.16
N VAL A 145 -8.64 -9.66 5.36
CA VAL A 145 -8.90 -8.30 5.81
C VAL A 145 -9.94 -7.65 4.91
N THR A 146 -10.93 -7.03 5.53
CA THR A 146 -12.01 -6.33 4.85
C THR A 146 -12.02 -4.87 5.26
N PRO A 147 -11.88 -3.90 4.35
CA PRO A 147 -12.01 -2.49 4.70
C PRO A 147 -13.43 -2.15 5.12
N ASP A 148 -13.55 -1.32 6.15
CA ASP A 148 -14.84 -0.80 6.59
C ASP A 148 -15.45 0.10 5.52
N LYS A 149 -16.78 0.08 5.44
CA LYS A 149 -17.50 0.86 4.44
C LYS A 149 -17.44 2.36 4.76
N VAL A 150 -16.97 3.14 3.79
CA VAL A 150 -17.05 4.61 3.83
C VAL A 150 -18.52 5.04 3.80
N THR A 151 -18.93 5.85 4.80
CA THR A 151 -20.35 6.23 4.99
C THR A 151 -20.85 7.17 3.88
N ALA A 152 -19.99 8.06 3.39
CA ALA A 152 -20.32 9.05 2.37
C ALA A 152 -19.21 9.11 1.30
N PRO A 153 -19.14 8.10 0.41
CA PRO A 153 -18.06 8.01 -0.57
C PRO A 153 -18.15 9.14 -1.61
N LEU A 154 -16.99 9.67 -1.98
CA LEU A 154 -16.88 10.62 -3.08
C LEU A 154 -17.29 9.96 -4.40
N GLN A 155 -18.01 10.70 -5.24
CA GLN A 155 -18.45 10.19 -6.54
C GLN A 155 -17.34 10.20 -7.59
N GLU A 156 -16.36 11.09 -7.44
CA GLU A 156 -15.32 11.35 -8.42
C GLU A 156 -13.94 11.26 -7.76
N CYS A 157 -13.03 10.53 -8.41
CA CYS A 157 -11.61 10.49 -8.06
C CYS A 157 -10.84 11.49 -8.91
N LEU A 158 -10.17 12.44 -8.30
CA LEU A 158 -9.11 13.17 -9.00
C LEU A 158 -7.88 12.25 -9.23
N ALA A 159 -7.57 11.41 -8.24
CA ALA A 159 -6.57 10.37 -8.31
C ALA A 159 -6.93 9.28 -7.27
N PRO A 160 -6.61 8.00 -7.55
CA PRO A 160 -6.86 6.92 -6.60
C PRO A 160 -5.97 7.07 -5.37
N VAL A 161 -6.51 6.73 -4.22
CA VAL A 161 -5.82 6.57 -2.94
C VAL A 161 -5.63 5.08 -2.70
N THR A 162 -4.38 4.69 -2.49
CA THR A 162 -4.01 3.35 -2.04
C THR A 162 -4.09 3.34 -0.53
N THR A 163 -4.74 2.34 0.06
CA THR A 163 -4.79 2.14 1.51
C THR A 163 -4.23 0.76 1.85
N ILE A 164 -3.33 0.71 2.82
CA ILE A 164 -2.67 -0.51 3.29
C ILE A 164 -2.98 -0.69 4.77
N ALA A 165 -3.45 -1.88 5.13
CA ALA A 165 -3.55 -2.30 6.52
C ALA A 165 -2.29 -3.08 6.91
N VAL A 166 -1.72 -2.76 8.07
CA VAL A 166 -0.67 -3.53 8.73
C VAL A 166 -1.26 -4.14 9.98
N VAL A 167 -1.11 -5.45 10.14
CA VAL A 167 -1.81 -6.25 11.14
C VAL A 167 -0.83 -7.19 11.82
N ASP A 168 -0.89 -7.26 13.15
CA ASP A 168 -0.27 -8.32 13.92
C ASP A 168 -1.27 -9.47 14.10
N VAL A 169 -0.88 -10.69 13.77
CA VAL A 169 -1.77 -11.86 13.86
C VAL A 169 -1.07 -13.01 14.60
N PRO A 170 -1.82 -13.87 15.31
CA PRO A 170 -1.27 -15.12 15.83
C PRO A 170 -0.66 -15.97 14.71
N SER A 171 0.57 -16.42 14.93
CA SER A 171 1.25 -17.40 14.07
C SER A 171 0.75 -18.81 14.40
N GLN A 172 0.53 -19.62 13.37
CA GLN A 172 0.24 -21.05 13.55
C GLN A 172 1.51 -21.71 14.12
N GLY A 173 1.41 -22.27 15.34
CA GLY A 173 2.49 -23.00 16.01
C GLY A 173 2.77 -24.39 15.42
#